data_AF-A0A357G217-F1
#
_entry.id   AF-A0A357G217-F1
#
_cell.length_a   1.000
_cell.length_b   1.000
_cell.length_c   1.000
_cell.angle_alpha   90.00
_cell.angle_beta   90.00
_cell.angle_gamma   90.00
#
_symmetry.space_group_name_H-M   'P 1'
#
loop_
_entity.id
_entity.type
_entity.pdbx_description
1 polymer ?
#
loop_
_entity_poly.entity_id
_entity_poly.type
_entity_poly.pdbx_seq_one_letter_code
_entity_poly.pdbx_strand_id
1 'polypeptide(L)'
;MNIHEYQAKELLRKYGVPTPQGFPATSAEEAVKAAQSLPGPVWVVKSQIHAGGRGAGRFKGDKSGKGGVRVVKSKEDVRTAAEAMIGQVLVTKQTGPEGKQVQRLYVEDGCDIAKEMYLSLLIDRATSRVTIMASTEGGMDIEEVAEKHPEKIIKVSVDPASGISGFHARKVAYGLGLDGAANKSCIKFVTAMYKAFTELDASIVEINPLVVTGAGDVLALDAKMNFDDNALFRHPDVAAMRDESEEDEKERAAHKYDLSYVALDGNIGCMVNGAGLAMSTMDIIKLEGGQPANFLDVGGGADKEKVTAAFKIILSDPKVKGILVNIFGGIMRCDVIAEG
;
A
#
# COMPACT_ATOMS: atom_id res chain seq x y z
N MET A 1 -5.71 1.04 -6.21
CA MET A 1 -5.47 -0.40 -5.86
C MET A 1 -4.05 -0.60 -5.37
N ASN A 2 -3.86 -1.41 -4.33
CA ASN A 2 -2.55 -1.75 -3.77
C ASN A 2 -2.17 -3.19 -4.14
N ILE A 3 -0.87 -3.50 -4.12
CA ILE A 3 -0.34 -4.86 -4.33
C ILE A 3 0.68 -5.22 -3.24
N HIS A 4 0.97 -6.52 -3.12
CA HIS A 4 1.99 -7.03 -2.21
C HIS A 4 3.42 -6.71 -2.66
N GLU A 5 4.36 -6.71 -1.72
CA GLU A 5 5.80 -6.46 -1.99
C GLU A 5 6.36 -7.41 -3.05
N TYR A 6 6.01 -8.71 -3.01
CA TYR A 6 6.52 -9.67 -4.00
C TYR A 6 6.06 -9.35 -5.43
N GLN A 7 4.83 -8.84 -5.58
CA GLN A 7 4.25 -8.42 -6.87
C GLN A 7 4.90 -7.12 -7.34
N ALA A 8 5.08 -6.16 -6.42
CA ALA A 8 5.78 -4.91 -6.70
C ALA A 8 7.20 -5.17 -7.18
N LYS A 9 7.94 -6.06 -6.51
CA LYS A 9 9.28 -6.48 -6.93
C LYS A 9 9.29 -7.17 -8.28
N GLU A 10 8.29 -8.01 -8.58
CA GLU A 10 8.16 -8.63 -9.90
C GLU A 10 7.97 -7.59 -11.01
N LEU A 11 7.08 -6.62 -10.82
CA LEU A 11 6.86 -5.52 -11.75
C LEU A 11 8.13 -4.68 -11.92
N LEU A 12 8.70 -4.19 -10.82
CA LEU A 12 9.89 -3.34 -10.81
C LEU A 12 11.08 -4.00 -11.53
N ARG A 13 11.28 -5.32 -11.38
CA ARG A 13 12.31 -6.07 -12.12
C ARG A 13 12.12 -6.01 -13.63
N LYS A 14 10.87 -6.04 -14.14
CA LYS A 14 10.57 -5.92 -15.59
C LYS A 14 11.05 -4.57 -16.17
N TYR A 15 11.13 -3.54 -15.33
CA TYR A 15 11.64 -2.22 -15.68
C TYR A 15 13.14 -2.04 -15.43
N GLY A 16 13.83 -3.06 -14.90
CA GLY A 16 15.26 -3.01 -14.61
C GLY A 16 15.59 -2.39 -13.26
N VAL A 17 14.62 -2.28 -12.34
CA VAL A 17 14.88 -1.90 -10.95
C VAL A 17 15.46 -3.11 -10.20
N PRO A 18 16.69 -3.01 -9.65
CA PRO A 18 17.31 -4.12 -8.92
C PRO A 18 16.58 -4.43 -7.60
N THR A 19 16.31 -5.71 -7.37
CA THR A 19 15.70 -6.25 -6.13
C THR A 19 16.43 -7.54 -5.75
N PRO A 20 16.51 -7.91 -4.45
CA PRO A 20 16.91 -9.26 -4.07
C PRO A 20 16.04 -10.33 -4.74
N GLN A 21 16.64 -11.48 -5.05
CA GLN A 21 15.86 -12.63 -5.51
C GLN A 21 15.03 -13.17 -4.35
N GLY A 22 13.82 -13.62 -4.65
CA GLY A 22 12.92 -14.19 -3.66
C GLY A 22 11.68 -14.77 -4.30
N PHE A 23 10.96 -15.57 -3.52
CA PHE A 23 9.79 -16.30 -3.97
C PHE A 23 8.66 -16.21 -2.92
N PRO A 24 7.40 -16.06 -3.35
CA PRO A 24 6.27 -16.12 -2.45
C PRO A 24 6.05 -17.56 -1.94
N ALA A 25 5.49 -17.68 -0.74
CA ALA A 25 5.14 -18.95 -0.12
C ALA A 25 3.83 -18.84 0.67
N THR A 26 2.99 -19.86 0.58
CA THR A 26 1.70 -19.96 1.29
C THR A 26 1.70 -21.03 2.38
N SER A 27 2.78 -21.80 2.49
CA SER A 27 3.02 -22.80 3.52
C SER A 27 4.48 -22.79 3.99
N ALA A 28 4.76 -23.43 5.12
CA ALA A 28 6.12 -23.60 5.61
C ALA A 28 6.96 -24.46 4.64
N GLU A 29 6.36 -25.46 4.01
CA GLU A 29 6.99 -26.28 2.98
C GLU A 29 7.40 -25.46 1.77
N GLU A 30 6.52 -24.57 1.29
CA GLU A 30 6.84 -23.65 0.19
C GLU A 30 7.93 -22.65 0.58
N ALA A 31 7.91 -22.15 1.82
CA ALA A 31 8.94 -21.23 2.30
C ALA A 31 10.32 -21.89 2.32
N VAL A 32 10.40 -23.16 2.74
CA VAL A 32 11.65 -23.94 2.70
C VAL A 32 12.10 -24.20 1.26
N LYS A 33 11.18 -24.54 0.34
CA LYS A 33 11.50 -24.71 -1.09
C LYS A 33 12.00 -23.40 -1.73
N ALA A 34 11.41 -22.27 -1.36
CA ALA A 34 11.87 -20.94 -1.77
C ALA A 34 13.32 -20.71 -1.30
N ALA A 35 13.62 -20.95 -0.02
CA ALA A 35 14.98 -20.84 0.52
C ALA A 35 15.98 -21.78 -0.17
N GLN A 36 15.57 -23.00 -0.56
CA GLN A 36 16.41 -23.93 -1.32
C GLN A 36 16.75 -23.44 -2.73
N SER A 37 15.92 -22.59 -3.30
CA SER A 37 16.12 -22.02 -4.64
C SER A 37 16.97 -20.74 -4.61
N LEU A 38 17.37 -20.30 -3.43
CA LEU A 38 18.16 -19.09 -3.20
C LEU A 38 19.58 -19.44 -2.76
N PRO A 39 20.59 -18.60 -3.05
CA PRO A 39 21.99 -18.88 -2.72
C PRO A 39 22.24 -19.12 -1.23
N GLY A 40 21.65 -18.30 -0.35
CA GLY A 40 21.95 -18.33 1.08
C GLY A 40 23.37 -17.82 1.41
N PRO A 41 23.84 -17.97 2.66
CA PRO A 41 23.24 -18.71 3.78
C PRO A 41 22.27 -17.88 4.63
N VAL A 42 22.00 -16.63 4.25
CA VAL A 42 21.07 -15.75 4.96
C VAL A 42 19.82 -15.58 4.11
N TRP A 43 18.65 -15.72 4.73
CA TRP A 43 17.36 -15.46 4.10
C TRP A 43 16.55 -14.49 4.94
N VAL A 44 15.62 -13.79 4.31
CA VAL A 44 14.64 -12.94 5.00
C VAL A 44 13.25 -13.50 4.73
N VAL A 45 12.51 -13.79 5.79
CA VAL A 45 11.11 -14.24 5.73
C VAL A 45 10.22 -13.07 6.08
N LYS A 46 9.37 -12.64 5.14
CA LYS A 46 8.55 -11.44 5.25
C LYS A 46 7.05 -11.75 5.13
N SER A 47 6.26 -11.33 6.10
CA SER A 47 4.80 -11.30 5.98
C SER A 47 4.38 -10.46 4.79
N GLN A 48 3.49 -10.98 3.95
CA GLN A 48 2.89 -10.23 2.86
C GLN A 48 1.51 -9.74 3.30
N ILE A 49 1.47 -8.47 3.68
CA ILE A 49 0.26 -7.68 3.93
C ILE A 49 0.45 -6.31 3.28
N HIS A 50 -0.63 -5.62 2.89
CA HIS A 50 -0.51 -4.31 2.23
C HIS A 50 -0.01 -3.19 3.16
N ALA A 51 -0.26 -3.34 4.47
CA ALA A 51 0.19 -2.37 5.46
C ALA A 51 1.70 -2.43 5.72
N GLY A 52 2.32 -1.26 5.86
CA GLY A 52 3.73 -1.09 6.19
C GLY A 52 4.05 -1.33 7.67
N GLY A 53 5.32 -1.13 8.06
CA GLY A 53 5.76 -1.27 9.46
C GLY A 53 5.84 -2.72 9.96
N ARG A 54 5.89 -3.69 9.04
CA ARG A 54 5.87 -5.13 9.33
C ARG A 54 7.02 -5.58 10.24
N GLY A 55 8.22 -5.02 10.06
CA GLY A 55 9.39 -5.33 10.90
C GLY A 55 9.21 -4.96 12.36
N ALA A 56 8.61 -3.80 12.64
CA ALA A 56 8.29 -3.32 13.99
C ALA A 56 6.96 -3.87 14.55
N GLY A 57 6.19 -4.58 13.73
CA GLY A 57 4.91 -5.17 14.11
C GLY A 57 5.02 -6.29 15.15
N ARG A 58 3.87 -6.75 15.63
CA ARG A 58 3.75 -7.86 16.60
C ARG A 58 2.63 -8.79 16.18
N PHE A 59 2.82 -10.09 16.30
CA PHE A 59 1.74 -11.06 16.10
C PHE A 59 0.84 -11.12 17.34
N LYS A 60 -0.48 -11.16 17.14
CA LYS A 60 -1.44 -11.28 18.25
C LYS A 60 -1.18 -12.57 19.04
N GLY A 61 -1.00 -12.43 20.35
CA GLY A 61 -0.72 -13.56 21.25
C GLY A 61 0.73 -14.05 21.27
N ASP A 62 1.62 -13.51 20.42
CA ASP A 62 3.03 -13.88 20.42
C ASP A 62 3.83 -13.10 21.47
N LYS A 63 4.33 -13.82 22.49
CA LYS A 63 5.16 -13.27 23.56
C LYS A 63 6.63 -13.07 23.16
N SER A 64 7.07 -13.65 22.05
CA SER A 64 8.46 -13.55 21.59
C SER A 64 8.81 -12.14 21.09
N GLY A 65 7.79 -11.36 20.71
CA GLY A 65 7.93 -10.03 20.13
C GLY A 65 8.50 -10.03 18.72
N LYS A 66 8.78 -11.15 18.07
CA LYS A 66 9.36 -11.13 16.71
C LYS A 66 8.35 -10.60 15.70
N GLY A 67 8.71 -9.54 14.98
CA GLY A 67 7.84 -8.92 13.97
C GLY A 67 7.66 -9.75 12.70
N GLY A 68 7.01 -9.12 11.72
CA GLY A 68 6.66 -9.70 10.42
C GLY A 68 7.81 -9.77 9.41
N VAL A 69 9.02 -9.36 9.78
CA VAL A 69 10.23 -9.47 8.95
C VAL A 69 11.31 -10.14 9.79
N ARG A 70 11.80 -11.31 9.36
CA ARG A 70 12.72 -12.14 10.14
C ARG A 70 13.92 -12.56 9.30
N VAL A 71 15.11 -12.17 9.73
CA VAL A 71 16.38 -12.61 9.12
C VAL A 71 16.78 -13.94 9.76
N VAL A 72 17.05 -14.95 8.93
CA VAL A 72 17.32 -16.32 9.35
C VAL A 72 18.54 -16.88 8.62
N LYS A 73 19.22 -17.86 9.23
CA LYS A 73 20.51 -18.40 8.73
C LYS A 73 20.49 -19.90 8.44
N SER A 74 19.33 -20.53 8.56
CA SER A 74 19.13 -21.95 8.28
C SER A 74 17.74 -22.18 7.68
N LYS A 75 17.57 -23.30 6.97
CA LYS A 75 16.28 -23.67 6.36
C LYS A 75 15.26 -24.09 7.44
N GLU A 76 15.76 -24.62 8.55
CA GLU A 76 15.01 -24.93 9.76
C GLU A 76 14.44 -23.67 10.41
N ASP A 77 15.23 -22.59 10.45
CA ASP A 77 14.77 -21.28 10.92
C ASP A 77 13.75 -20.66 9.94
N VAL A 78 13.91 -20.86 8.62
CA VAL A 78 12.89 -20.45 7.62
C VAL A 78 11.57 -21.15 7.91
N ARG A 79 11.58 -22.47 8.11
CA ARG A 79 10.38 -23.25 8.49
C ARG A 79 9.74 -22.69 9.77
N THR A 80 10.54 -22.56 10.82
CA THR A 80 10.07 -22.08 12.13
C THR A 80 9.47 -20.68 12.03
N ALA A 81 10.09 -19.78 11.26
CA ALA A 81 9.56 -18.46 11.01
C ALA A 81 8.22 -18.54 10.27
N ALA A 82 8.13 -19.37 9.22
CA ALA A 82 6.93 -19.49 8.41
C ALA A 82 5.72 -20.05 9.20
N GLU A 83 5.93 -21.10 9.99
CA GLU A 83 4.90 -21.71 10.86
C GLU A 83 4.38 -20.73 11.91
N ALA A 84 5.24 -19.83 12.40
CA ALA A 84 4.87 -18.81 13.37
C ALA A 84 4.20 -17.57 12.74
N MET A 85 4.15 -17.45 11.42
CA MET A 85 3.65 -16.25 10.72
C MET A 85 2.37 -16.56 9.93
N ILE A 86 2.33 -17.65 9.17
CA ILE A 86 1.18 -18.00 8.33
C ILE A 86 -0.05 -18.28 9.19
N GLY A 87 -1.18 -17.71 8.79
CA GLY A 87 -2.46 -17.80 9.49
C GLY A 87 -2.56 -16.92 10.74
N GLN A 88 -1.46 -16.31 11.20
CA GLN A 88 -1.44 -15.42 12.37
C GLN A 88 -1.80 -13.99 12.00
N VAL A 89 -2.27 -13.22 12.98
CA VAL A 89 -2.63 -11.81 12.80
C VAL A 89 -1.46 -10.90 13.17
N LEU A 90 -0.91 -10.18 12.20
CA LEU A 90 0.15 -9.20 12.37
C LEU A 90 -0.46 -7.82 12.63
N VAL A 91 -0.10 -7.24 13.78
CA VAL A 91 -0.45 -5.85 14.16
C VAL A 91 0.74 -4.95 13.87
N THR A 92 0.50 -3.88 13.14
CA THR A 92 1.45 -2.79 12.84
C THR A 92 0.80 -1.45 13.21
N LYS A 93 1.58 -0.36 13.16
CA LYS A 93 1.03 1.00 13.32
C LYS A 93 -0.04 1.32 12.25
N GLN A 94 0.07 0.76 11.05
CA GLN A 94 -0.82 1.04 9.92
C GLN A 94 -2.07 0.14 9.88
N THR A 95 -2.03 -1.06 10.48
CA THR A 95 -3.18 -1.99 10.52
C THR A 95 -4.10 -1.79 11.72
N GLY A 96 -3.81 -0.81 12.60
CA GLY A 96 -4.52 -0.67 13.87
C GLY A 96 -4.47 -1.91 14.79
N PRO A 97 -5.21 -1.88 15.92
CA PRO A 97 -5.31 -2.98 16.87
C PRO A 97 -5.94 -4.27 16.29
N GLU A 98 -6.73 -4.16 15.24
CA GLU A 98 -7.36 -5.25 14.50
C GLU A 98 -6.32 -6.14 13.82
N GLY A 99 -5.24 -5.54 13.29
CA GLY A 99 -4.19 -6.26 12.59
C GLY A 99 -4.66 -6.86 11.26
N LYS A 100 -3.74 -7.55 10.57
CA LYS A 100 -4.05 -8.28 9.35
C LYS A 100 -3.58 -9.72 9.41
N GLN A 101 -4.44 -10.66 8.99
CA GLN A 101 -4.06 -12.06 8.90
C GLN A 101 -3.05 -12.28 7.78
N VAL A 102 -1.91 -12.86 8.10
CA VAL A 102 -0.85 -13.18 7.14
C VAL A 102 -1.20 -14.48 6.43
N GLN A 103 -1.54 -14.40 5.15
CA GLN A 103 -1.88 -15.60 4.35
C GLN A 103 -0.70 -16.06 3.47
N ARG A 104 0.28 -15.17 3.26
CA ARG A 104 1.41 -15.40 2.36
C ARG A 104 2.67 -14.79 2.96
N LEU A 105 3.80 -15.37 2.59
CA LEU A 105 5.14 -14.91 2.92
C LEU A 105 5.91 -14.63 1.63
N TYR A 106 6.96 -13.84 1.75
CA TYR A 106 8.00 -13.70 0.75
C TYR A 106 9.33 -14.10 1.39
N VAL A 107 9.99 -15.09 0.80
CA VAL A 107 11.31 -15.56 1.22
C VAL A 107 12.31 -15.03 0.21
N GLU A 108 13.23 -14.20 0.66
CA GLU A 108 14.25 -13.57 -0.19
C GLU A 108 15.67 -13.82 0.32
N ASP A 109 16.63 -13.67 -0.58
CA ASP A 109 18.05 -13.77 -0.27
C ASP A 109 18.52 -12.61 0.61
N GLY A 110 19.51 -12.87 1.45
CA GLY A 110 20.15 -11.85 2.28
C GLY A 110 20.87 -10.80 1.42
N CYS A 111 20.91 -9.56 1.91
CA CYS A 111 21.65 -8.48 1.29
C CYS A 111 22.72 -7.96 2.25
N ASP A 112 23.92 -7.68 1.74
CA ASP A 112 24.97 -6.99 2.50
C ASP A 112 24.69 -5.48 2.50
N ILE A 113 24.02 -5.01 3.55
CA ILE A 113 23.53 -3.64 3.67
C ILE A 113 24.62 -2.74 4.23
N ALA A 114 25.13 -1.80 3.42
CA ALA A 114 26.06 -0.78 3.88
C ALA A 114 25.34 0.50 4.33
N LYS A 115 24.25 0.87 3.64
CA LYS A 115 23.40 2.02 3.99
C LYS A 115 21.94 1.71 3.68
N GLU A 116 21.04 2.21 4.52
CA GLU A 116 19.60 2.23 4.28
C GLU A 116 19.15 3.66 4.03
N MET A 117 18.33 3.85 3.00
CA MET A 117 17.80 5.14 2.56
C MET A 117 16.31 5.00 2.25
N TYR A 118 15.67 6.12 1.95
CA TYR A 118 14.27 6.18 1.52
C TYR A 118 14.19 6.75 0.10
N LEU A 119 13.31 6.19 -0.73
CA LEU A 119 12.98 6.75 -2.05
C LEU A 119 11.52 6.47 -2.40
N SER A 120 10.78 7.49 -2.82
CA SER A 120 9.42 7.33 -3.34
C SER A 120 9.13 8.26 -4.52
N LEU A 121 8.19 7.83 -5.35
CA LEU A 121 7.57 8.61 -6.42
C LEU A 121 6.08 8.69 -6.14
N LEU A 122 5.52 9.89 -6.25
CA LEU A 122 4.09 10.14 -6.08
C LEU A 122 3.65 11.36 -6.90
N ILE A 123 2.33 11.48 -7.11
CA ILE A 123 1.74 12.67 -7.73
C ILE A 123 1.58 13.76 -6.68
N ASP A 124 2.36 14.82 -6.78
CA ASP A 124 2.22 16.00 -5.93
C ASP A 124 1.08 16.87 -6.45
N ARG A 125 -0.03 16.91 -5.71
CA ARG A 125 -1.24 17.66 -6.08
C ARG A 125 -1.00 19.17 -6.12
N ALA A 126 -0.08 19.71 -5.32
CA ALA A 126 0.20 21.14 -5.29
C ALA A 126 0.91 21.61 -6.57
N THR A 127 1.77 20.76 -7.12
CA THR A 127 2.52 21.06 -8.34
C THR A 127 1.95 20.41 -9.60
N SER A 128 1.00 19.48 -9.44
CA SER A 128 0.43 18.65 -10.51
C SER A 128 1.52 17.90 -11.30
N ARG A 129 2.54 17.41 -10.59
CA ARG A 129 3.72 16.75 -11.15
C ARG A 129 4.06 15.48 -10.40
N VAL A 130 4.79 14.60 -11.06
CA VAL A 130 5.43 13.47 -10.37
C VAL A 130 6.61 14.02 -9.57
N THR A 131 6.59 13.80 -8.26
CA THR A 131 7.66 14.22 -7.35
C THR A 131 8.38 12.99 -6.83
N ILE A 132 9.70 13.00 -7.01
CA ILE A 132 10.61 12.04 -6.41
C ILE A 132 11.00 12.58 -5.03
N MET A 133 10.70 11.83 -3.98
CA MET A 133 11.12 12.12 -2.61
C MET A 133 12.21 11.14 -2.20
N ALA A 134 13.29 11.64 -1.60
CA ALA A 134 14.39 10.80 -1.11
C ALA A 134 14.89 11.31 0.24
N SER A 135 15.43 10.40 1.07
CA SER A 135 16.03 10.76 2.36
C SER A 135 17.11 9.77 2.76
N THR A 136 18.11 10.22 3.51
CA THR A 136 19.11 9.35 4.15
C THR A 136 18.56 8.54 5.31
N GLU A 137 17.35 8.88 5.78
CA GLU A 137 16.67 8.24 6.91
C GLU A 137 15.85 7.02 6.44
N GLY A 138 16.53 6.00 5.91
CA GLY A 138 15.88 4.75 5.51
C GLY A 138 15.41 3.91 6.70
N GLY A 139 14.38 3.07 6.47
CA GLY A 139 13.82 2.18 7.48
C GLY A 139 12.94 2.89 8.53
N MET A 140 12.78 4.21 8.43
CA MET A 140 11.94 5.02 9.31
C MET A 140 10.64 5.46 8.62
N ASP A 141 9.68 5.92 9.43
CA ASP A 141 8.40 6.48 8.99
C ASP A 141 8.67 7.84 8.32
N ILE A 142 8.41 7.97 7.02
CA ILE A 142 8.82 9.17 6.27
C ILE A 142 8.03 10.41 6.71
N GLU A 143 6.80 10.22 7.18
CA GLU A 143 5.96 11.25 7.76
C GLU A 143 6.59 11.84 9.03
N GLU A 144 7.17 11.00 9.88
CA GLU A 144 7.88 11.45 11.09
C GLU A 144 9.16 12.22 10.73
N VAL A 145 9.89 11.76 9.70
CA VAL A 145 11.05 12.50 9.17
C VAL A 145 10.62 13.84 8.59
N ALA A 146 9.49 13.91 7.88
CA ALA A 146 8.98 15.15 7.30
C ALA A 146 8.57 16.18 8.38
N GLU A 147 8.02 15.71 9.50
CA GLU A 147 7.61 16.57 10.61
C GLU A 147 8.82 17.07 11.43
N LYS A 148 9.74 16.17 11.78
CA LYS A 148 10.85 16.47 12.70
C LYS A 148 12.14 16.93 12.03
N HIS A 149 12.39 16.45 10.81
CA HIS A 149 13.63 16.65 10.05
C HIS A 149 13.36 16.93 8.56
N PRO A 150 12.53 17.95 8.22
CA PRO A 150 12.17 18.24 6.83
C PRO A 150 13.37 18.53 5.93
N GLU A 151 14.48 19.02 6.49
CA GLU A 151 15.74 19.28 5.79
C GLU A 151 16.42 18.02 5.23
N LYS A 152 16.09 16.84 5.77
CA LYS A 152 16.61 15.55 5.30
C LYS A 152 15.85 15.02 4.09
N ILE A 153 14.74 15.66 3.70
CA ILE A 153 13.92 15.24 2.56
C ILE A 153 14.31 16.02 1.32
N ILE A 154 14.86 15.30 0.35
CA ILE A 154 15.10 15.81 -0.99
C ILE A 154 13.83 15.63 -1.82
N LYS A 155 13.38 16.71 -2.45
CA LYS A 155 12.26 16.68 -3.42
C LYS A 155 12.75 17.08 -4.81
N VAL A 156 12.46 16.24 -5.79
CA VAL A 156 12.76 16.48 -7.21
C VAL A 156 11.49 16.31 -8.01
N SER A 157 10.92 17.43 -8.44
CA SER A 157 9.72 17.45 -9.30
C SER A 157 10.12 17.23 -10.76
N VAL A 158 9.37 16.40 -11.47
CA VAL A 158 9.56 16.09 -12.89
C VAL A 158 8.37 16.63 -13.68
N ASP A 159 8.65 17.44 -14.70
CA ASP A 159 7.63 17.94 -15.61
C ASP A 159 7.12 16.77 -16.49
N PRO A 160 5.80 16.49 -16.50
CA PRO A 160 5.25 15.38 -17.27
C PRO A 160 5.47 15.51 -18.79
N ALA A 161 5.60 16.74 -19.31
CA ALA A 161 5.83 16.95 -20.73
C ALA A 161 7.28 16.62 -21.14
N SER A 162 8.26 16.90 -20.27
CA SER A 162 9.66 16.57 -20.55
C SER A 162 10.03 15.14 -20.16
N GLY A 163 9.31 14.56 -19.20
CA GLY A 163 9.67 13.32 -18.55
C GLY A 163 10.95 13.42 -17.72
N ILE A 164 11.38 12.28 -17.17
CA ILE A 164 12.62 12.22 -16.39
C ILE A 164 13.84 12.40 -17.29
N SER A 165 14.85 13.06 -16.75
CA SER A 165 16.14 13.26 -17.41
C SER A 165 17.28 13.03 -16.43
N GLY A 166 18.49 12.85 -16.95
CA GLY A 166 19.65 12.51 -16.13
C GLY A 166 19.96 13.51 -15.01
N PHE A 167 19.58 14.79 -15.14
CA PHE A 167 19.82 15.76 -14.07
C PHE A 167 18.91 15.51 -12.85
N HIS A 168 17.68 15.07 -13.05
CA HIS A 168 16.75 14.75 -11.96
C HIS A 168 17.31 13.60 -11.12
N ALA A 169 17.70 12.51 -11.78
CA ALA A 169 18.28 11.34 -11.13
C ALA A 169 19.62 11.66 -10.43
N ARG A 170 20.47 12.50 -11.04
CA ARG A 170 21.69 13.01 -10.39
C ARG A 170 21.38 13.83 -9.14
N LYS A 171 20.36 14.70 -9.18
CA LYS A 171 19.96 15.51 -8.02
C LYS A 171 19.53 14.63 -6.84
N VAL A 172 18.81 13.53 -7.11
CA VAL A 172 18.48 12.52 -6.10
C VAL A 172 19.73 11.85 -5.55
N ALA A 173 20.59 11.30 -6.42
CA ALA A 173 21.79 10.58 -6.00
C ALA A 173 22.75 11.44 -5.18
N TYR A 174 23.01 12.69 -5.60
CA TYR A 174 23.84 13.63 -4.83
C TYR A 174 23.16 14.09 -3.55
N GLY A 175 21.84 14.29 -3.56
CA GLY A 175 21.08 14.61 -2.36
C GLY A 175 21.21 13.53 -1.29
N LEU A 176 21.22 12.25 -1.70
CA LEU A 176 21.46 11.09 -0.83
C LEU A 176 22.93 10.92 -0.41
N GLY A 177 23.83 11.80 -0.84
CA GLY A 177 25.26 11.72 -0.54
C GLY A 177 25.95 10.50 -1.19
N LEU A 178 25.45 10.04 -2.34
CA LEU A 178 26.02 8.92 -3.08
C LEU A 178 27.10 9.39 -4.07
N ASP A 179 28.20 8.66 -4.14
CA ASP A 179 29.31 8.88 -5.05
C ASP A 179 29.70 7.58 -5.80
N GLY A 180 30.70 7.68 -6.68
CA GLY A 180 31.31 6.52 -7.35
C GLY A 180 30.31 5.57 -8.03
N ALA A 181 30.39 4.29 -7.67
CA ALA A 181 29.51 3.24 -8.19
C ALA A 181 28.06 3.40 -7.72
N ALA A 182 27.84 3.74 -6.44
CA ALA A 182 26.52 3.93 -5.84
C ALA A 182 25.74 5.06 -6.52
N ASN A 183 26.42 6.15 -6.88
CA ASN A 183 25.81 7.25 -7.63
C ASN A 183 25.31 6.78 -9.01
N LYS A 184 26.15 6.08 -9.77
CA LYS A 184 25.78 5.54 -11.09
C LYS A 184 24.64 4.52 -11.00
N SER A 185 24.67 3.68 -9.97
CA SER A 185 23.63 2.68 -9.70
C SER A 185 22.30 3.35 -9.35
N CYS A 186 22.31 4.34 -8.44
CA CYS A 186 21.14 5.14 -8.08
C CYS A 186 20.51 5.87 -9.28
N ILE A 187 21.33 6.45 -10.17
CA ILE A 187 20.80 7.14 -11.36
C ILE A 187 19.99 6.20 -12.25
N LYS A 188 20.53 4.98 -12.49
CA LYS A 188 19.83 3.95 -13.27
C LYS A 188 18.55 3.50 -12.55
N PHE A 189 18.65 3.27 -11.24
CA PHE A 189 17.53 2.88 -10.38
C PHE A 189 16.37 3.88 -10.48
N VAL A 190 16.63 5.17 -10.23
CA VAL A 190 15.60 6.22 -10.23
C VAL A 190 14.97 6.36 -11.62
N THR A 191 15.76 6.24 -12.68
CA THR A 191 15.26 6.31 -14.06
C THR A 191 14.33 5.13 -14.38
N ALA A 192 14.71 3.92 -14.00
CA ALA A 192 13.89 2.72 -14.17
C ALA A 192 12.60 2.77 -13.32
N MET A 193 12.71 3.21 -12.07
CA MET A 193 11.57 3.37 -11.17
C MET A 193 10.58 4.43 -11.67
N TYR A 194 11.05 5.55 -12.23
CA TYR A 194 10.18 6.54 -12.87
C TYR A 194 9.45 5.96 -14.08
N LYS A 195 10.15 5.20 -14.93
CA LYS A 195 9.53 4.52 -16.06
C LYS A 195 8.42 3.57 -15.62
N ALA A 196 8.68 2.77 -14.58
CA ALA A 196 7.68 1.87 -13.99
C ALA A 196 6.48 2.65 -13.44
N PHE A 197 6.72 3.75 -12.73
CA PHE A 197 5.67 4.61 -12.20
C PHE A 197 4.74 5.13 -13.30
N THR A 198 5.31 5.66 -14.39
CA THR A 198 4.52 6.26 -15.47
C THR A 198 3.85 5.24 -16.38
N GLU A 199 4.52 4.14 -16.73
CA GLU A 199 3.98 3.16 -17.68
C GLU A 199 2.92 2.24 -17.05
N LEU A 200 2.94 2.06 -15.73
CA LEU A 200 1.93 1.26 -15.00
C LEU A 200 0.80 2.11 -14.42
N ASP A 201 0.77 3.43 -14.65
CA ASP A 201 -0.15 4.36 -13.98
C ASP A 201 -0.15 4.19 -12.44
N ALA A 202 1.04 4.07 -11.88
CA ALA A 202 1.19 4.05 -10.43
C ALA A 202 0.82 5.42 -9.85
N SER A 203 0.13 5.43 -8.72
CA SER A 203 -0.10 6.63 -7.92
C SER A 203 0.99 6.83 -6.88
N ILE A 204 1.58 5.74 -6.38
CA ILE A 204 2.72 5.71 -5.47
C ILE A 204 3.62 4.53 -5.83
N VAL A 205 4.95 4.77 -5.88
CA VAL A 205 5.96 3.71 -5.77
C VAL A 205 6.91 4.14 -4.65
N GLU A 206 6.99 3.36 -3.59
CA GLU A 206 7.82 3.65 -2.41
C GLU A 206 8.75 2.48 -2.11
N ILE A 207 10.04 2.80 -1.93
CA ILE A 207 11.11 1.88 -1.60
C ILE A 207 11.65 2.27 -0.22
N ASN A 208 11.31 1.49 0.80
CA ASN A 208 11.71 1.75 2.17
C ASN A 208 12.04 0.46 2.96
N PRO A 209 13.32 0.06 3.06
CA PRO A 209 14.50 0.83 2.66
C PRO A 209 14.94 0.61 1.21
N LEU A 210 15.49 1.68 0.62
CA LEU A 210 16.41 1.65 -0.50
C LEU A 210 17.81 1.33 0.05
N VAL A 211 18.42 0.23 -0.38
CA VAL A 211 19.70 -0.23 0.16
C VAL A 211 20.85 0.13 -0.78
N VAL A 212 21.97 0.55 -0.19
CA VAL A 212 23.27 0.54 -0.86
C VAL A 212 24.10 -0.62 -0.31
N THR A 213 24.63 -1.47 -1.18
CA THR A 213 25.49 -2.59 -0.79
C THR A 213 26.94 -2.17 -0.55
N GLY A 214 27.74 -3.04 0.08
CA GLY A 214 29.18 -2.86 0.18
C GLY A 214 29.90 -2.72 -1.17
N ALA A 215 29.33 -3.30 -2.24
CA ALA A 215 29.82 -3.18 -3.62
C ALA A 215 29.41 -1.88 -4.32
N GLY A 216 28.53 -1.08 -3.70
CA GLY A 216 27.99 0.15 -4.28
C GLY A 216 26.80 -0.07 -5.21
N ASP A 217 26.11 -1.22 -5.12
CA ASP A 217 24.85 -1.44 -5.83
C ASP A 217 23.68 -0.86 -5.05
N VAL A 218 22.66 -0.37 -5.77
CA VAL A 218 21.44 0.18 -5.19
C VAL A 218 20.28 -0.77 -5.47
N LEU A 219 19.58 -1.19 -4.41
CA LEU A 219 18.55 -2.23 -4.44
C LEU A 219 17.28 -1.78 -3.71
N ALA A 220 16.13 -2.22 -4.21
CA ALA A 220 14.86 -2.14 -3.49
C ALA A 220 14.75 -3.31 -2.52
N LEU A 221 15.07 -3.08 -1.24
CA LEU A 221 14.92 -4.12 -0.21
C LEU A 221 13.45 -4.31 0.16
N ASP A 222 12.64 -3.26 0.13
CA ASP A 222 11.19 -3.33 0.25
C ASP A 222 10.54 -2.47 -0.83
N ALA A 223 9.31 -2.77 -1.21
CA ALA A 223 8.58 -2.03 -2.22
C ALA A 223 7.08 -2.01 -1.91
N LYS A 224 6.50 -0.81 -1.90
CA LYS A 224 5.07 -0.56 -1.83
C LYS A 224 4.63 0.14 -3.11
N MET A 225 3.62 -0.40 -3.77
CA MET A 225 3.06 0.18 -5.00
C MET A 225 1.56 0.31 -4.89
N ASN A 226 1.08 1.49 -5.25
CA ASN A 226 -0.34 1.79 -5.41
C ASN A 226 -0.56 2.28 -6.84
N PHE A 227 -1.71 1.95 -7.41
CA PHE A 227 -2.10 2.29 -8.78
C PHE A 227 -3.35 3.16 -8.79
N ASP A 228 -3.47 4.00 -9.82
CA ASP A 228 -4.70 4.73 -10.10
C ASP A 228 -5.79 3.74 -10.55
N ASP A 229 -6.86 3.64 -9.76
CA ASP A 229 -7.98 2.76 -10.05
C ASP A 229 -8.66 3.10 -11.38
N ASN A 230 -8.61 4.38 -11.79
CA ASN A 230 -9.17 4.84 -13.07
C ASN A 230 -8.37 4.34 -14.28
N ALA A 231 -7.14 3.86 -14.11
CA ALA A 231 -6.29 3.36 -15.17
C ALA A 231 -6.28 1.82 -15.28
N LEU A 232 -6.87 1.10 -14.33
CA LEU A 232 -6.81 -0.37 -14.30
C LEU A 232 -7.42 -1.03 -15.54
N PHE A 233 -8.38 -0.39 -16.22
CA PHE A 233 -8.99 -0.91 -17.44
C PHE A 233 -7.98 -1.15 -18.57
N ARG A 234 -6.84 -0.44 -18.56
CA ARG A 234 -5.75 -0.59 -19.54
C ARG A 234 -4.55 -1.39 -19.02
N HIS A 235 -4.62 -1.89 -17.77
CA HIS A 235 -3.59 -2.70 -17.12
C HIS A 235 -4.17 -4.00 -16.55
N PRO A 236 -4.64 -4.93 -17.41
CA PRO A 236 -5.30 -6.16 -16.97
C PRO A 236 -4.38 -7.08 -16.16
N ASP A 237 -3.07 -7.04 -16.41
CA ASP A 237 -2.05 -7.78 -15.67
C ASP A 237 -1.89 -7.23 -14.24
N VAL A 238 -1.92 -5.91 -14.06
CA VAL A 238 -1.93 -5.26 -12.74
C VAL A 238 -3.24 -5.53 -12.03
N ALA A 239 -4.39 -5.39 -12.71
CA ALA A 239 -5.71 -5.67 -12.12
C ALA A 239 -5.82 -7.10 -11.59
N ALA A 240 -5.22 -8.09 -12.27
CA ALA A 240 -5.18 -9.48 -11.84
C ALA A 240 -4.36 -9.71 -10.55
N MET A 241 -3.54 -8.74 -10.12
CA MET A 241 -2.77 -8.81 -8.88
C MET A 241 -3.57 -8.44 -7.63
N ARG A 242 -4.81 -7.94 -7.77
CA ARG A 242 -5.66 -7.53 -6.65
C ARG A 242 -5.84 -8.68 -5.65
N ASP A 243 -5.49 -8.43 -4.40
CA ASP A 243 -5.81 -9.32 -3.29
C ASP A 243 -7.02 -8.80 -2.53
N GLU A 244 -8.20 -9.33 -2.88
CA GLU A 244 -9.44 -9.00 -2.19
C GLU A 244 -9.42 -9.32 -0.69
N SER A 245 -8.56 -10.24 -0.24
CA SER A 245 -8.47 -10.53 1.19
C SER A 245 -7.83 -9.40 1.98
N GLU A 246 -7.19 -8.44 1.31
CA GLU A 246 -6.64 -7.21 1.91
C GLU A 246 -7.70 -6.12 2.13
N GLU A 247 -8.81 -6.19 1.41
CA GLU A 247 -9.89 -5.19 1.43
C GLU A 247 -10.97 -5.54 2.48
N ASP A 248 -11.67 -4.52 3.00
CA ASP A 248 -12.81 -4.73 3.89
C ASP A 248 -13.97 -5.43 3.14
N GLU A 249 -14.64 -6.38 3.80
CA GLU A 249 -15.70 -7.17 3.17
C GLU A 249 -16.88 -6.32 2.70
N LYS A 250 -17.20 -5.25 3.44
CA LYS A 250 -18.30 -4.33 3.10
C LYS A 250 -17.89 -3.42 1.94
N GLU A 251 -16.64 -2.95 1.92
CA GLU A 251 -16.09 -2.18 0.80
C GLU A 251 -16.10 -3.00 -0.49
N ARG A 252 -15.69 -4.27 -0.42
CA ARG A 252 -15.79 -5.21 -1.56
C ARG A 252 -17.21 -5.44 -2.02
N ALA A 253 -18.14 -5.63 -1.08
CA ALA A 253 -19.54 -5.80 -1.40
C ALA A 253 -20.10 -4.55 -2.09
N ALA A 254 -19.72 -3.36 -1.64
CA ALA A 254 -20.10 -2.08 -2.24
C ALA A 254 -19.56 -1.91 -3.66
N HIS A 255 -18.29 -2.24 -3.87
CA HIS A 255 -17.64 -2.11 -5.18
C HIS A 255 -18.32 -2.95 -6.27
N LYS A 256 -18.93 -4.08 -5.94
CA LYS A 256 -19.72 -4.90 -6.91
C LYS A 256 -20.93 -4.18 -7.48
N TYR A 257 -21.45 -3.20 -6.76
CA TYR A 257 -22.59 -2.37 -7.17
C TYR A 257 -22.15 -0.97 -7.58
N ASP A 258 -20.84 -0.74 -7.75
CA ASP A 258 -20.30 0.59 -8.09
C ASP A 258 -20.75 1.65 -7.05
N LEU A 259 -20.64 1.27 -5.78
CA LEU A 259 -20.89 2.11 -4.61
C LEU A 259 -19.55 2.45 -3.95
N SER A 260 -19.34 3.72 -3.63
CA SER A 260 -18.17 4.14 -2.84
C SER A 260 -18.52 4.05 -1.36
N TYR A 261 -17.95 3.08 -0.66
CA TYR A 261 -18.20 2.80 0.76
C TYR A 261 -16.90 2.84 1.54
N VAL A 262 -16.93 3.36 2.77
CA VAL A 262 -15.83 3.24 3.75
C VAL A 262 -16.43 2.99 5.11
N ALA A 263 -15.97 1.94 5.80
CA ALA A 263 -16.42 1.62 7.14
C ALA A 263 -15.81 2.57 8.19
N LEU A 264 -16.60 2.97 9.18
CA LEU A 264 -16.18 3.79 10.33
C LEU A 264 -16.65 3.14 11.64
N ASP A 265 -16.21 3.68 12.78
CA ASP A 265 -16.49 3.10 14.10
C ASP A 265 -17.76 3.61 14.80
N GLY A 266 -18.62 4.35 14.08
CA GLY A 266 -19.85 4.90 14.63
C GLY A 266 -21.04 3.95 14.67
N ASN A 267 -22.23 4.53 14.87
CA ASN A 267 -23.49 3.81 15.01
C ASN A 267 -24.63 4.39 14.15
N ILE A 268 -24.41 5.48 13.40
CA ILE A 268 -25.39 6.04 12.47
C ILE A 268 -24.91 5.77 11.04
N GLY A 269 -25.58 4.87 10.35
CA GLY A 269 -25.29 4.59 8.94
C GLY A 269 -25.68 5.77 8.05
N CYS A 270 -24.90 6.04 7.01
CA CYS A 270 -25.18 7.12 6.06
C CYS A 270 -25.39 6.54 4.66
N MET A 271 -26.42 7.02 3.95
CA MET A 271 -26.60 6.78 2.51
C MET A 271 -26.88 8.11 1.82
N VAL A 272 -25.97 8.51 0.93
CA VAL A 272 -25.96 9.85 0.35
C VAL A 272 -25.62 9.79 -1.14
N ASN A 273 -26.09 10.74 -1.95
CA ASN A 273 -25.68 10.88 -3.34
C ASN A 273 -24.70 12.06 -3.50
N GLY A 274 -23.49 11.76 -3.96
CA GLY A 274 -22.38 12.68 -4.15
C GLY A 274 -21.41 12.72 -2.97
N ALA A 275 -20.14 12.44 -3.23
CA ALA A 275 -19.08 12.37 -2.23
C ALA A 275 -18.98 13.62 -1.32
N GLY A 276 -19.14 14.82 -1.88
CA GLY A 276 -19.13 16.07 -1.09
C GLY A 276 -20.25 16.13 -0.06
N LEU A 277 -21.48 15.79 -0.47
CA LEU A 277 -22.63 15.74 0.43
C LEU A 277 -22.51 14.59 1.44
N ALA A 278 -21.93 13.45 1.03
CA ALA A 278 -21.69 12.32 1.92
C ALA A 278 -20.74 12.71 3.06
N MET A 279 -19.64 13.41 2.75
CA MET A 279 -18.74 13.99 3.76
C MET A 279 -19.46 14.98 4.68
N SER A 280 -20.19 15.96 4.13
CA SER A 280 -20.93 16.93 4.95
C SER A 280 -22.02 16.29 5.81
N THR A 281 -22.61 15.19 5.37
CA THR A 281 -23.62 14.44 6.13
C THR A 281 -23.00 13.74 7.34
N MET A 282 -21.80 13.17 7.18
CA MET A 282 -21.05 12.64 8.31
C MET A 282 -20.64 13.75 9.29
N ASP A 283 -20.20 14.90 8.76
CA ASP A 283 -19.79 16.05 9.57
C ASP A 283 -20.94 16.59 10.41
N ILE A 284 -22.13 16.77 9.83
CA ILE A 284 -23.30 17.26 10.59
C ILE A 284 -23.75 16.25 11.65
N ILE A 285 -23.70 14.93 11.37
CA ILE A 285 -23.94 13.90 12.40
C ILE A 285 -22.96 14.08 13.57
N LYS A 286 -21.68 14.27 13.27
CA LYS A 286 -20.64 14.44 14.29
C LYS A 286 -20.81 15.74 15.07
N LEU A 287 -21.15 16.84 14.37
CA LEU A 287 -21.41 18.16 14.96
C LEU A 287 -22.56 18.11 15.96
N GLU A 288 -23.62 17.36 15.65
CA GLU A 288 -24.79 17.16 16.52
C GLU A 288 -24.59 16.04 17.57
N GLY A 289 -23.34 15.60 17.78
CA GLY A 289 -22.97 14.65 18.84
C GLY A 289 -23.13 13.16 18.49
N GLY A 290 -23.56 12.84 17.27
CA GLY A 290 -23.62 11.47 16.75
C GLY A 290 -22.26 10.91 16.33
N GLN A 291 -22.24 9.63 15.95
CA GLN A 291 -21.06 8.97 15.37
C GLN A 291 -21.43 8.31 14.03
N PRO A 292 -20.93 8.81 12.89
CA PRO A 292 -21.17 8.17 11.59
C PRO A 292 -20.51 6.79 11.56
N ALA A 293 -21.27 5.78 11.13
CA ALA A 293 -20.82 4.38 11.04
C ALA A 293 -20.15 4.06 9.70
N ASN A 294 -20.38 4.88 8.67
CA ASN A 294 -19.81 4.70 7.35
C ASN A 294 -19.88 5.99 6.53
N PHE A 295 -19.01 6.06 5.51
CA PHE A 295 -19.22 6.85 4.31
C PHE A 295 -19.91 5.96 3.26
N LEU A 296 -20.92 6.47 2.55
CA LEU A 296 -21.49 5.79 1.38
C LEU A 296 -22.02 6.83 0.38
N ASP A 297 -21.43 6.82 -0.81
CA ASP A 297 -21.94 7.54 -2.00
C ASP A 297 -22.59 6.55 -2.99
N VAL A 298 -23.91 6.70 -3.19
CA VAL A 298 -24.68 5.89 -4.17
C VAL A 298 -24.58 6.41 -5.61
N GLY A 299 -24.00 7.59 -5.80
CA GLY A 299 -23.94 8.30 -7.08
C GLY A 299 -25.26 8.97 -7.47
N GLY A 300 -25.18 9.91 -8.42
CA GLY A 300 -26.33 10.71 -8.87
C GLY A 300 -27.38 9.96 -9.71
N GLY A 301 -27.12 8.70 -10.08
CA GLY A 301 -27.97 7.88 -10.95
C GLY A 301 -28.31 6.50 -10.36
N ALA A 302 -28.28 6.34 -9.04
CA ALA A 302 -28.64 5.09 -8.37
C ALA A 302 -30.06 4.63 -8.72
N ASP A 303 -30.19 3.33 -9.01
CA ASP A 303 -31.46 2.65 -9.19
C ASP A 303 -31.85 1.90 -7.90
N LYS A 304 -33.00 1.24 -7.95
CA LYS A 304 -33.53 0.45 -6.83
C LYS A 304 -32.58 -0.66 -6.38
N GLU A 305 -31.82 -1.27 -7.31
CA GLU A 305 -30.87 -2.33 -6.98
C GLU A 305 -29.69 -1.80 -6.18
N LYS A 306 -29.08 -0.68 -6.63
CA LYS A 306 -28.01 0.01 -5.91
C LYS A 306 -28.44 0.47 -4.52
N VAL A 307 -29.64 1.04 -4.39
CA VAL A 307 -30.22 1.46 -3.09
C VAL A 307 -30.41 0.25 -2.16
N THR A 308 -30.98 -0.84 -2.67
CA THR A 308 -31.15 -2.08 -1.91
C THR A 308 -29.82 -2.64 -1.42
N ALA A 309 -28.80 -2.65 -2.29
CA ALA A 309 -27.47 -3.10 -1.95
C ALA A 309 -26.83 -2.23 -0.86
N ALA A 310 -26.93 -0.90 -0.99
CA ALA A 310 -26.45 0.05 0.02
C ALA A 310 -27.07 -0.23 1.40
N PHE A 311 -28.39 -0.42 1.50
CA PHE A 311 -29.03 -0.77 2.77
C PHE A 311 -28.52 -2.09 3.34
N LYS A 312 -28.40 -3.14 2.51
CA LYS A 312 -27.86 -4.44 2.96
C LYS A 312 -26.45 -4.31 3.52
N ILE A 313 -25.61 -3.51 2.90
CA ILE A 313 -24.23 -3.27 3.33
C ILE A 313 -24.21 -2.52 4.66
N ILE A 314 -24.94 -1.41 4.78
CA ILE A 314 -25.02 -0.62 6.03
C ILE A 314 -25.54 -1.50 7.18
N LEU A 315 -26.62 -2.24 6.95
CA LEU A 315 -27.27 -3.08 7.98
C LEU A 315 -26.48 -4.35 8.31
N SER A 316 -25.46 -4.71 7.52
CA SER A 316 -24.54 -5.79 7.89
C SER A 316 -23.67 -5.44 9.10
N ASP A 317 -23.55 -4.15 9.43
CA ASP A 317 -22.82 -3.71 10.61
C ASP A 317 -23.69 -3.75 11.88
N PRO A 318 -23.39 -4.63 12.85
CA PRO A 318 -24.18 -4.72 14.08
C PRO A 318 -24.06 -3.47 14.98
N LYS A 319 -23.06 -2.60 14.76
CA LYS A 319 -22.92 -1.32 15.47
C LYS A 319 -23.99 -0.31 15.06
N VAL A 320 -24.52 -0.40 13.85
CA VAL A 320 -25.52 0.54 13.32
C VAL A 320 -26.82 0.44 14.13
N LYS A 321 -27.30 1.60 14.62
CA LYS A 321 -28.54 1.78 15.40
C LYS A 321 -29.55 2.69 14.73
N GLY A 322 -29.15 3.42 13.70
CA GLY A 322 -30.02 4.25 12.87
C GLY A 322 -29.36 4.52 11.52
N ILE A 323 -30.16 4.87 10.52
CA ILE A 323 -29.66 5.24 9.18
C ILE A 323 -30.17 6.63 8.86
N LEU A 324 -29.26 7.52 8.45
CA LEU A 324 -29.57 8.80 7.84
C LEU A 324 -29.44 8.68 6.33
N VAL A 325 -30.58 8.79 5.64
CA VAL A 325 -30.64 8.87 4.18
C VAL A 325 -30.73 10.35 3.82
N ASN A 326 -29.71 10.87 3.14
CA ASN A 326 -29.68 12.26 2.71
C ASN A 326 -29.49 12.31 1.19
N ILE A 327 -30.59 12.45 0.46
CA ILE A 327 -30.57 12.48 -1.00
C ILE A 327 -31.02 13.85 -1.49
N PHE A 328 -30.15 14.52 -2.23
CA PHE A 328 -30.50 15.75 -2.93
C PHE A 328 -30.99 15.40 -4.34
N GLY A 329 -32.29 15.64 -4.60
CA GLY A 329 -32.92 15.37 -5.88
C GLY A 329 -32.33 16.23 -7.00
N GLY A 330 -31.58 15.58 -7.89
CA GLY A 330 -31.01 16.18 -9.11
C GLY A 330 -31.61 15.51 -10.35
N ILE A 331 -30.79 14.73 -11.07
CA ILE A 331 -31.25 13.87 -12.18
C ILE A 331 -32.09 12.70 -11.64
N MET A 332 -31.83 12.29 -10.41
CA MET A 332 -32.53 11.22 -9.71
C MET A 332 -33.91 11.68 -9.23
N ARG A 333 -34.95 10.91 -9.56
CA ARG A 333 -36.30 11.18 -9.08
C ARG A 333 -36.47 10.64 -7.65
N CYS A 334 -37.06 11.44 -6.76
CA CYS A 334 -37.25 11.09 -5.36
C CYS A 334 -38.19 9.89 -5.14
N ASP A 335 -39.10 9.62 -6.08
CA ASP A 335 -40.02 8.48 -5.99
C ASP A 335 -39.30 7.14 -6.18
N VAL A 336 -38.33 7.05 -7.08
CA VAL A 336 -37.48 5.85 -7.26
C VAL A 336 -36.73 5.51 -5.96
N ILE A 337 -36.27 6.54 -5.23
CA ILE A 337 -35.59 6.37 -3.94
C ILE A 337 -36.54 5.98 -2.82
N ALA A 338 -37.76 6.54 -2.81
CA ALA A 338 -38.76 6.19 -1.81
C ALA A 338 -39.32 4.78 -1.99
N GLU A 339 -39.39 4.28 -3.23
CA GLU A 339 -39.83 2.92 -3.56
C GLU A 339 -38.75 1.84 -3.38
N GLY A 340 -37.47 2.24 -3.43
CA GLY A 340 -36.31 1.36 -3.34
C GLY A 340 -35.99 0.94 -1.92
#